data_AF-A0A4Q6BQB6-F1
#
_entry.id   AF-A0A4Q6BQB6-F1
#
_cell.length_a   1.000
_cell.length_b   1.000
_cell.length_c   1.000
_cell.angle_alpha   90.00
_cell.angle_beta   90.00
_cell.angle_gamma   90.00
#
_symmetry.space_group_name_H-M   'P 1'
#
loop_
_entity.id
_entity.type
_entity.pdbx_description
1 polymer ?
#
loop_
_entity_poly.entity_id
_entity_poly.type
_entity_poly.pdbx_seq_one_letter_code
_entity_poly.pdbx_strand_id
1 'polypeptide(L)'
;MSSLELFKKAKKPAVNLACGNVVDGERVYVFSRDVEDGDDTIFLLKGRNISHCEGADEKGYQFSNGLTFKAVALPTFKGWSDEGITQFLDGPSDDSYPKVFRDIVEILKTQIFTRDADQYALMAAFICASYSIEDFDSIGYLHMRGGYASGKTESAKTVVKMSFNGANEQGVPAVFGKGTAAALIKSIALNRFTFCADDLEQIQIEDPKDDLRQVLLTSYKKDSSQNILVERGQPTLF
;
A
#
# COMPACT_ATOMS: atom_id res chain seq x y z
N MET A 1 14.51 -10.68 -24.84
CA MET A 1 15.05 -10.00 -23.64
C MET A 1 14.30 -10.58 -22.45
N SER A 2 14.98 -10.97 -21.37
CA SER A 2 14.29 -11.47 -20.18
C SER A 2 13.57 -10.34 -19.44
N SER A 3 12.51 -10.66 -18.69
CA SER A 3 11.79 -9.68 -17.87
C SER A 3 12.70 -8.98 -16.86
N LEU A 4 13.72 -9.67 -16.35
CA LEU A 4 14.71 -9.10 -15.43
C LEU A 4 15.65 -8.11 -16.12
N GLU A 5 16.11 -8.43 -17.34
CA GLU A 5 16.91 -7.49 -18.14
C GLU A 5 16.11 -6.25 -18.52
N LEU A 6 14.82 -6.42 -18.85
CA LEU A 6 13.91 -5.32 -19.13
C LEU A 6 13.70 -4.43 -17.90
N PHE A 7 13.50 -5.05 -16.72
CA PHE A 7 13.37 -4.34 -15.46
C PHE A 7 14.62 -3.53 -15.11
N LYS A 8 15.82 -4.07 -15.32
CA LYS A 8 17.09 -3.38 -15.04
C LYS A 8 17.38 -2.20 -15.98
N LYS A 9 16.76 -2.16 -17.16
CA LYS A 9 16.87 -1.06 -18.15
C LYS A 9 15.84 0.05 -17.95
N ALA A 10 15.01 -0.01 -16.91
CA ALA A 10 14.02 1.01 -16.65
C ALA A 10 14.66 2.32 -16.14
N LYS A 11 14.29 3.44 -16.76
CA LYS A 11 14.91 4.77 -16.54
C LYS A 11 14.26 5.52 -15.38
N LYS A 12 12.97 5.29 -15.16
CA LYS A 12 12.19 5.89 -14.08
C LYS A 12 11.13 4.91 -13.58
N PRO A 13 10.82 4.91 -12.28
CA PRO A 13 9.66 4.22 -11.80
C PRO A 13 8.41 4.98 -12.27
N ALA A 14 7.49 4.27 -12.90
CA ALA A 14 6.18 4.78 -13.25
C ALA A 14 5.15 3.98 -12.46
N VAL A 15 5.21 4.14 -11.13
CA VAL A 15 4.14 3.92 -10.14
C VAL A 15 3.54 2.51 -10.01
N ASN A 16 3.11 2.24 -8.77
CA ASN A 16 2.03 1.34 -8.33
C ASN A 16 2.47 -0.01 -7.78
N LEU A 17 2.67 -0.14 -6.48
CA LEU A 17 2.91 -1.45 -5.85
C LEU A 17 1.60 -2.15 -5.47
N ALA A 18 1.32 -3.27 -6.13
CA ALA A 18 0.67 -4.46 -5.62
C ALA A 18 -0.55 -4.32 -4.70
N CYS A 19 -1.73 -4.50 -5.28
CA CYS A 19 -2.71 -5.33 -4.58
C CYS A 19 -2.10 -6.74 -4.51
N GLY A 20 -1.59 -7.12 -3.33
CA GLY A 20 -1.12 -8.46 -3.06
C GLY A 20 -2.27 -9.45 -3.20
N ASN A 21 -2.51 -9.95 -4.41
CA ASN A 21 -3.42 -11.06 -4.59
C ASN A 21 -2.64 -12.36 -4.44
N VAL A 22 -3.34 -13.36 -3.92
CA VAL A 22 -2.79 -14.71 -3.80
C VAL A 22 -3.23 -15.47 -5.05
N VAL A 23 -2.27 -15.78 -5.93
CA VAL A 23 -2.49 -16.59 -7.12
C VAL A 23 -1.77 -17.91 -6.91
N ASP A 24 -2.52 -19.00 -6.89
CA ASP A 24 -2.01 -20.36 -6.61
C ASP A 24 -1.27 -20.47 -5.26
N GLY A 25 -1.73 -19.74 -4.23
CA GLY A 25 -1.09 -19.73 -2.92
C GLY A 25 0.15 -18.83 -2.80
N GLU A 26 0.55 -18.14 -3.88
CA GLU A 26 1.68 -17.21 -3.86
C GLU A 26 1.22 -15.76 -4.01
N ARG A 27 1.90 -14.86 -3.29
CA ARG A 27 1.63 -13.42 -3.41
C ARG A 27 2.16 -12.87 -4.73
N VAL A 28 1.31 -12.05 -5.35
CA VAL A 28 1.59 -11.38 -6.61
C VAL A 28 1.57 -9.88 -6.42
N TYR A 29 2.62 -9.22 -6.92
CA TYR A 29 2.82 -7.78 -6.85
C TYR A 29 2.87 -7.22 -8.27
N VAL A 30 2.02 -6.26 -8.61
CA VAL A 30 2.05 -5.61 -9.94
C VAL A 30 2.62 -4.20 -9.78
N PHE A 31 3.41 -3.71 -10.74
CA PHE A 31 3.97 -2.35 -10.78
C PHE A 31 4.40 -1.93 -12.18
N SER A 32 4.40 -0.64 -12.51
CA SER A 32 4.85 -0.14 -13.82
C SER A 32 6.16 0.66 -13.77
N ARG A 33 6.88 0.67 -14.90
CA ARG A 33 8.12 1.45 -15.08
C ARG A 33 8.26 1.98 -16.51
N ASP A 34 8.86 3.16 -16.62
CA ASP A 34 9.35 3.73 -17.87
C ASP A 34 10.59 2.94 -18.32
N VAL A 35 10.53 2.27 -19.46
CA VAL A 35 11.66 1.52 -20.03
C VAL A 35 12.44 2.41 -21.00
N GLU A 36 13.78 2.32 -21.01
CA GLU A 36 14.58 2.97 -22.05
C GLU A 36 14.09 2.57 -23.46
N ASP A 37 13.71 3.58 -24.25
CA ASP A 37 13.25 3.46 -25.65
C ASP A 37 11.87 2.80 -25.86
N GLY A 38 10.95 2.87 -24.89
CA GLY A 38 9.57 2.35 -25.01
C GLY A 38 8.51 3.09 -24.20
N ASP A 39 7.26 2.60 -24.30
CA ASP A 39 6.12 3.02 -23.47
C ASP A 39 6.19 2.42 -22.06
N ASP A 40 5.41 2.97 -21.13
CA ASP A 40 5.21 2.45 -19.77
C ASP A 40 4.95 0.94 -19.78
N THR A 41 5.84 0.17 -19.14
CA THR A 41 5.72 -1.29 -19.06
C THR A 41 5.25 -1.70 -17.68
N ILE A 42 4.20 -2.52 -17.63
CA ILE A 42 3.69 -3.13 -16.39
C ILE A 42 4.46 -4.43 -16.14
N PHE A 43 4.85 -4.65 -14.89
CA PHE A 43 5.54 -5.81 -14.39
C PHE A 43 4.73 -6.49 -13.29
N LEU A 44 4.93 -7.78 -13.15
CA LEU A 44 4.31 -8.65 -12.17
C LEU A 44 5.39 -9.48 -11.49
N LEU A 45 5.40 -9.47 -10.17
CA LEU A 45 6.30 -10.20 -9.31
C LEU A 45 5.50 -11.27 -8.55
N LYS A 46 5.77 -12.54 -8.83
CA LYS A 46 5.20 -13.70 -8.13
C LYS A 46 6.36 -14.46 -7.47
N GLY A 47 6.41 -14.46 -6.14
CA GLY A 47 7.58 -14.94 -5.41
C GLY A 47 8.81 -14.12 -5.79
N ARG A 48 9.82 -14.73 -6.41
CA ARG A 48 11.03 -14.05 -6.94
C ARG A 48 11.06 -13.94 -8.47
N ASN A 49 9.97 -14.32 -9.13
CA ASN A 49 9.89 -14.28 -10.58
C ASN A 49 9.23 -12.98 -11.01
N ILE A 50 9.90 -12.25 -11.90
CA ILE A 50 9.37 -11.05 -12.53
C ILE A 50 8.90 -11.37 -13.95
N SER A 51 7.74 -10.85 -14.33
CA SER A 51 7.12 -11.00 -15.64
C SER A 51 6.68 -9.63 -16.12
N HIS A 52 6.88 -9.30 -17.38
CA HIS A 52 6.37 -8.05 -17.96
C HIS A 52 5.05 -8.31 -18.69
N CYS A 53 4.24 -7.26 -18.81
CA CYS A 53 3.00 -7.22 -19.56
C CYS A 53 3.33 -7.19 -21.06
N GLU A 54 2.73 -8.09 -21.82
CA GLU A 54 2.91 -8.24 -23.26
C GLU A 54 1.78 -7.59 -24.06
N GLY A 55 0.64 -7.32 -23.42
CA GLY A 55 -0.48 -6.63 -24.02
C GLY A 55 -1.65 -6.43 -23.07
N ALA A 56 -2.57 -5.54 -23.46
CA ALA A 56 -3.83 -5.33 -22.76
C ALA A 56 -4.98 -5.41 -23.78
N ASP A 57 -5.99 -6.21 -23.46
CA ASP A 57 -7.22 -6.35 -24.26
C ASP A 57 -8.47 -6.29 -23.37
N GLU A 58 -9.65 -6.58 -23.95
CA GLU A 58 -10.92 -6.62 -23.21
C GLU A 58 -10.94 -7.68 -22.09
N LYS A 59 -10.02 -8.65 -22.11
CA LYS A 59 -9.88 -9.69 -21.07
C LYS A 59 -8.90 -9.28 -19.97
N GLY A 60 -8.09 -8.24 -20.19
CA GLY A 60 -7.18 -7.66 -19.20
C GLY A 60 -5.73 -7.56 -19.66
N TYR A 61 -4.84 -7.39 -18.70
CA TYR A 61 -3.39 -7.34 -18.87
C TYR A 61 -2.82 -8.75 -18.93
N GLN A 62 -2.13 -9.08 -20.03
CA GLN A 62 -1.50 -10.38 -20.27
C GLN A 62 -0.01 -10.29 -19.96
N PHE A 63 0.50 -11.21 -19.13
CA PHE A 63 1.90 -11.22 -18.70
C PHE A 63 2.66 -12.38 -19.35
N SER A 64 3.97 -12.18 -19.54
CA SER A 64 4.93 -13.13 -20.10
C SER A 64 5.03 -14.49 -19.39
N ASN A 65 4.44 -14.65 -18.20
CA ASN A 65 4.31 -15.95 -17.52
C ASN A 65 2.96 -16.65 -17.80
N GLY A 66 2.16 -16.12 -18.72
CA GLY A 66 0.84 -16.65 -19.08
C GLY A 66 -0.30 -16.24 -18.16
N LEU A 67 -0.05 -15.42 -17.12
CA LEU A 67 -1.12 -14.91 -16.27
C LEU A 67 -1.84 -13.73 -16.93
N THR A 68 -3.15 -13.64 -16.70
CA THR A 68 -3.99 -12.54 -17.18
C THR A 68 -4.74 -11.88 -16.03
N PHE A 69 -4.66 -10.55 -15.95
CA PHE A 69 -5.30 -9.75 -14.90
C PHE A 69 -6.33 -8.81 -15.49
N LYS A 70 -7.63 -9.02 -15.18
CA LYS A 70 -8.75 -8.19 -15.70
C LYS A 70 -8.65 -6.70 -15.35
N ALA A 71 -8.01 -6.38 -14.23
CA ALA A 71 -7.61 -5.03 -13.91
C ALA A 71 -6.41 -5.08 -12.98
N VAL A 72 -5.47 -4.18 -13.23
CA VAL A 72 -4.41 -3.85 -12.29
C VAL A 72 -4.86 -2.54 -11.63
N ALA A 73 -5.29 -2.60 -10.38
CA ALA A 73 -5.40 -1.37 -9.60
C ALA A 73 -3.98 -0.84 -9.43
N LEU A 74 -3.78 0.37 -9.93
CA LEU A 74 -2.51 1.05 -9.95
C LEU A 74 -2.49 2.04 -8.75
N PRO A 75 -1.94 1.66 -7.57
CA PRO A 75 -1.85 2.53 -6.41
C PRO A 75 -0.92 3.75 -6.55
N THR A 76 -1.48 4.94 -6.40
CA THR A 76 -0.81 6.24 -6.39
C THR A 76 0.27 6.37 -5.30
N PHE A 77 0.28 5.50 -4.29
CA PHE A 77 1.29 5.45 -3.23
C PHE A 77 2.22 4.23 -3.40
N LYS A 78 3.53 4.44 -3.23
CA LYS A 78 4.59 3.44 -3.47
C LYS A 78 5.36 3.20 -2.16
N GLY A 79 5.14 2.05 -1.54
CA GLY A 79 5.85 1.69 -0.30
C GLY A 79 7.26 1.12 -0.49
N TRP A 80 7.68 0.76 -1.71
CA TRP A 80 8.98 0.11 -1.95
C TRP A 80 9.87 0.94 -2.86
N SER A 81 11.16 1.03 -2.55
CA SER A 81 12.15 1.58 -3.47
C SER A 81 12.58 0.54 -4.51
N ASP A 82 13.16 1.01 -5.60
CA ASP A 82 13.65 0.14 -6.67
C ASP A 82 14.85 -0.69 -6.20
N GLU A 83 15.67 -0.11 -5.32
CA GLU A 83 16.74 -0.80 -4.61
C GLU A 83 16.16 -1.91 -3.73
N GLY A 84 15.06 -1.65 -3.01
CA GLY A 84 14.41 -2.64 -2.16
C GLY A 84 13.84 -3.82 -2.96
N ILE A 85 13.22 -3.56 -4.11
CA ILE A 85 12.74 -4.61 -5.02
C ILE A 85 13.93 -5.43 -5.56
N THR A 86 15.00 -4.77 -5.96
CA THR A 86 16.20 -5.45 -6.49
C THR A 86 16.85 -6.33 -5.41
N GLN A 87 17.02 -5.80 -4.19
CA GLN A 87 17.53 -6.56 -3.04
C GLN A 87 16.66 -7.79 -2.74
N PHE A 88 15.34 -7.64 -2.80
CA PHE A 88 14.42 -8.76 -2.59
C PHE A 88 14.55 -9.85 -3.67
N LEU A 89 14.78 -9.45 -4.93
CA LEU A 89 15.02 -10.37 -6.05
C LEU A 89 16.36 -11.09 -5.93
N ASP A 90 17.38 -10.42 -5.40
CA ASP A 90 18.74 -10.96 -5.27
C ASP A 90 18.86 -12.05 -4.19
N GLY A 91 17.93 -12.11 -3.23
CA GLY A 91 17.89 -13.17 -2.24
C GLY A 91 17.21 -12.78 -0.93
N PRO A 92 17.13 -13.71 0.03
CA PRO A 92 16.64 -13.37 1.36
C PRO A 92 17.61 -12.39 2.02
N SER A 93 17.07 -11.37 2.70
CA SER A 93 17.88 -10.61 3.65
C SER A 93 18.25 -11.51 4.83
N ASP A 94 19.44 -11.33 5.38
CA ASP A 94 19.86 -11.93 6.66
C ASP A 94 19.15 -11.28 7.86
N ASP A 95 18.32 -10.25 7.63
CA ASP A 95 17.55 -9.58 8.67
C ASP A 95 16.43 -10.46 9.23
N SER A 96 16.58 -10.85 10.50
CA SER A 96 15.51 -11.49 11.25
C SER A 96 14.34 -10.52 11.54
N TYR A 97 13.10 -11.03 11.59
CA TYR A 97 11.92 -10.23 12.00
C TYR A 97 12.12 -9.45 13.32
N PRO A 98 12.71 -10.02 14.39
CA PRO A 98 12.99 -9.27 15.61
C PRO A 98 13.96 -8.10 15.40
N LYS A 99 14.90 -8.21 14.46
CA LYS A 99 15.79 -7.11 14.11
C LYS A 99 15.01 -5.99 13.43
N VAL A 100 14.23 -6.30 12.40
CA VAL A 100 13.40 -5.31 11.68
C VAL A 100 12.46 -4.58 12.64
N PHE A 101 11.80 -5.32 13.54
CA PHE A 101 10.93 -4.72 14.56
C PHE A 101 11.68 -3.73 15.46
N ARG A 102 12.87 -4.10 15.94
CA ARG A 102 13.71 -3.19 16.75
C ARG A 102 14.15 -1.97 15.95
N ASP A 103 14.55 -2.15 14.69
CA ASP A 103 14.97 -1.04 13.83
C ASP A 103 13.81 -0.04 13.63
N ILE A 104 12.58 -0.53 13.43
CA ILE A 104 11.37 0.32 13.37
C ILE A 104 11.15 1.08 14.69
N VAL A 105 11.25 0.39 15.82
CA VAL A 105 11.09 1.02 17.16
C VAL A 105 12.14 2.13 17.36
N GLU A 106 13.39 1.89 17.01
CA GLU A 106 14.45 2.89 17.15
C GLU A 106 14.20 4.10 16.22
N ILE A 107 13.78 3.87 14.97
CA ILE A 107 13.38 4.97 14.08
C ILE A 107 12.25 5.78 14.70
N LEU A 108 11.19 5.14 15.21
CA LEU A 108 10.07 5.84 15.84
C LEU A 108 10.51 6.68 17.05
N LYS A 109 11.45 6.20 17.87
CA LYS A 109 12.00 6.97 18.99
C LYS A 109 12.73 8.24 18.56
N THR A 110 13.33 8.26 17.36
CA THR A 110 13.99 9.46 16.84
C THR A 110 13.01 10.52 16.33
N GLN A 111 11.80 10.11 15.93
CA GLN A 111 10.83 10.98 15.26
C GLN A 111 9.65 11.38 16.14
N ILE A 112 9.26 10.52 17.09
CA ILE A 112 8.06 10.67 17.91
C ILE A 112 8.46 10.69 19.38
N PHE A 113 8.01 11.71 20.10
CA PHE A 113 8.11 11.73 21.57
C PHE A 113 6.86 11.13 22.19
N THR A 114 7.01 10.03 22.91
CA THR A 114 5.95 9.45 23.75
C THR A 114 6.47 9.33 25.19
N ARG A 115 5.56 9.36 26.16
CA ARG A 115 5.93 9.17 27.58
C ARG A 115 6.07 7.70 27.96
N ASP A 116 5.51 6.82 27.14
CA ASP A 116 5.34 5.40 27.43
C ASP A 116 6.00 4.59 26.33
N ALA A 117 7.02 3.82 26.71
CA ALA A 117 7.83 3.04 25.78
C ALA A 117 6.99 2.01 25.01
N ASP A 118 5.90 1.52 25.60
CA ASP A 118 5.01 0.51 24.99
C ASP A 118 4.26 1.09 23.78
N GLN A 119 4.10 2.41 23.71
CA GLN A 119 3.48 3.06 22.54
C GLN A 119 4.34 2.90 21.29
N TYR A 120 5.68 2.89 21.42
CA TYR A 120 6.56 2.61 20.28
C TYR A 120 6.40 1.18 19.79
N ALA A 121 6.28 0.21 20.71
CA ALA A 121 6.06 -1.18 20.35
C ALA A 121 4.71 -1.38 19.66
N LEU A 122 3.65 -0.70 20.11
CA LEU A 122 2.34 -0.73 19.47
C LEU A 122 2.38 -0.14 18.05
N MET A 123 3.01 1.02 17.88
CA MET A 123 3.19 1.65 16.57
C MET A 123 4.01 0.77 15.62
N ALA A 124 5.10 0.18 16.11
CA ALA A 124 5.92 -0.75 15.33
C ALA A 124 5.14 -2.01 14.93
N ALA A 125 4.36 -2.58 15.84
CA ALA A 125 3.51 -3.74 15.56
C ALA A 125 2.45 -3.42 14.49
N PHE A 126 1.83 -2.24 14.57
CA PHE A 126 0.89 -1.76 13.56
C PHE A 126 1.56 -1.60 12.18
N ILE A 127 2.76 -1.00 12.13
CA ILE A 127 3.55 -0.87 10.90
C ILE A 127 3.83 -2.25 10.30
N CYS A 128 4.35 -3.19 11.08
CA CYS A 128 4.62 -4.56 10.61
C CYS A 128 3.35 -5.26 10.11
N ALA A 129 2.23 -5.12 10.84
CA ALA A 129 0.95 -5.69 10.46
C ALA A 129 0.47 -5.15 9.11
N SER A 130 0.68 -3.85 8.82
CA SER A 130 0.25 -3.25 7.55
C SER A 130 0.87 -3.91 6.32
N TYR A 131 2.13 -4.39 6.40
CA TYR A 131 2.79 -5.15 5.32
C TYR A 131 2.27 -6.58 5.15
N SER A 132 1.47 -7.04 6.11
CA SER A 132 0.89 -8.38 6.15
C SER A 132 -0.64 -8.32 6.14
N ILE A 133 -1.24 -7.21 5.68
CA ILE A 133 -2.70 -6.99 5.68
C ILE A 133 -3.49 -8.10 4.99
N GLU A 134 -2.89 -8.78 4.03
CA GLU A 134 -3.52 -9.88 3.30
C GLU A 134 -3.56 -11.19 4.11
N ASP A 135 -2.79 -11.30 5.20
CA ASP A 135 -2.83 -12.45 6.13
C ASP A 135 -3.90 -12.30 7.22
N PHE A 136 -4.52 -11.13 7.32
CA PHE A 136 -5.53 -10.83 8.32
C PHE A 136 -6.86 -10.53 7.64
N ASP A 137 -7.95 -11.10 8.17
CA ASP A 137 -9.31 -10.70 7.76
C ASP A 137 -9.56 -9.21 8.04
N SER A 138 -8.84 -8.68 9.02
CA SER A 138 -8.90 -7.29 9.40
C SER A 138 -7.70 -6.81 10.21
N ILE A 139 -7.29 -5.57 9.99
CA ILE A 139 -6.33 -4.84 10.83
C ILE A 139 -7.07 -3.74 11.59
N GLY A 140 -6.82 -3.63 12.90
CA GLY A 140 -7.41 -2.61 13.76
C GLY A 140 -6.94 -1.18 13.42
N TYR A 141 -7.53 -0.17 14.06
CA TYR A 141 -7.10 1.22 13.88
C TYR A 141 -6.22 1.70 15.02
N LEU A 142 -5.23 2.53 14.70
CA LEU A 142 -4.48 3.27 15.69
C LEU A 142 -5.10 4.66 15.90
N HIS A 143 -5.81 4.83 17.02
CA HIS A 143 -6.38 6.12 17.39
C HIS A 143 -5.42 6.89 18.30
N MET A 144 -4.77 7.93 17.77
CA MET A 144 -3.87 8.79 18.53
C MET A 144 -4.65 9.90 19.24
N ARG A 145 -4.66 9.90 20.58
CA ARG A 145 -5.33 10.92 21.40
C ARG A 145 -4.32 11.83 22.11
N GLY A 146 -4.70 13.10 22.27
CA GLY A 146 -3.83 14.12 22.85
C GLY A 146 -4.40 15.53 22.69
N GLY A 147 -3.93 16.48 23.49
CA GLY A 147 -4.37 17.88 23.44
C GLY A 147 -3.94 18.61 22.16
N TYR A 148 -4.43 19.83 21.97
CA TYR A 148 -3.95 20.71 20.89
C TYR A 148 -2.42 20.88 20.96
N ALA A 149 -1.76 20.94 19.81
CA ALA A 149 -0.30 21.05 19.68
C ALA A 149 0.53 19.93 20.35
N SER A 150 -0.06 18.75 20.57
CA SER A 150 0.66 17.61 21.17
C SER A 150 1.44 16.74 20.18
N GLY A 151 1.56 17.15 18.91
CA GLY A 151 2.29 16.40 17.88
C GLY A 151 1.54 15.22 17.22
N LYS A 152 0.25 15.00 17.52
CA LYS A 152 -0.55 13.86 16.97
C LYS A 152 -0.43 13.71 15.45
N THR A 153 -0.67 14.79 14.72
CA THR A 153 -0.62 14.82 13.26
C THR A 153 0.75 14.39 12.73
N GLU A 154 1.83 14.87 13.34
CA GLU A 154 3.20 14.51 12.92
C GLU A 154 3.58 13.08 13.29
N SER A 155 3.11 12.60 14.45
CA SER A 155 3.25 11.19 14.84
C SER A 155 2.51 10.27 13.87
N ALA A 156 1.26 10.61 13.52
CA ALA A 156 0.45 9.83 12.59
C ALA A 156 1.07 9.81 11.18
N LYS A 157 1.54 10.96 10.70
CA LYS A 157 2.30 11.06 9.43
C LYS A 157 3.52 10.17 9.44
N THR A 158 4.29 10.16 10.52
CA THR A 158 5.48 9.30 10.65
C THR A 158 5.14 7.83 10.55
N VAL A 159 4.13 7.37 11.31
CA VAL A 159 3.65 5.98 11.26
C VAL A 159 3.19 5.61 9.85
N VAL A 160 2.42 6.48 9.19
CA VAL A 160 1.93 6.27 7.84
C VAL A 160 3.07 6.17 6.83
N LYS A 161 4.10 7.03 6.90
CA LYS A 161 5.27 6.96 6.00
C LYS A 161 5.99 5.61 6.07
N MET A 162 6.00 5.00 7.25
CA MET A 162 6.67 3.71 7.47
C MET A 162 5.78 2.51 7.18
N SER A 163 4.49 2.71 6.91
CA SER A 163 3.51 1.64 6.73
C SER A 163 3.31 1.27 5.26
N PHE A 164 2.70 0.11 5.02
CA PHE A 164 2.46 -0.41 3.68
C PHE A 164 1.65 0.57 2.83
N ASN A 165 2.23 0.90 1.67
CA ASN A 165 1.75 1.91 0.71
C ASN A 165 1.37 3.26 1.35
N GLY A 166 1.88 3.60 2.53
CA GLY A 166 1.45 4.81 3.24
C GLY A 166 2.12 6.11 2.77
N ALA A 167 3.13 6.05 1.92
CA ALA A 167 3.74 7.22 1.31
C ALA A 167 3.97 7.05 -0.20
N ASN A 168 4.04 8.18 -0.92
CA ASN A 168 4.43 8.19 -2.32
C ASN A 168 5.96 8.24 -2.48
N GLU A 169 6.46 8.26 -3.72
CA GLU A 169 7.89 8.25 -4.01
C GLU A 169 8.65 9.46 -3.43
N GLN A 170 7.96 10.58 -3.28
CA GLN A 170 8.49 11.80 -2.69
C GLN A 170 8.46 11.77 -1.15
N GLY A 171 8.05 10.65 -0.55
CA GLY A 171 7.92 10.49 0.90
C GLY A 171 6.75 11.26 1.51
N VAL A 172 5.77 11.66 0.69
CA VAL A 172 4.56 12.36 1.15
C VAL A 172 3.59 11.32 1.72
N PRO A 173 3.21 11.42 3.01
CA PRO A 173 2.30 10.48 3.64
C PRO A 173 0.89 10.67 3.11
N ALA A 174 0.15 9.57 3.08
CA ALA A 174 -1.24 9.55 2.69
C ALA A 174 -2.12 10.06 3.84
N VAL A 175 -2.31 11.39 3.87
CA VAL A 175 -3.10 12.09 4.88
C VAL A 175 -4.37 12.64 4.23
N PHE A 176 -5.51 12.33 4.83
CA PHE A 176 -6.82 12.84 4.41
C PHE A 176 -7.41 13.64 5.56
N GLY A 177 -7.60 14.93 5.32
CA GLY A 177 -8.37 15.78 6.24
C GLY A 177 -9.38 16.70 5.58
N LYS A 178 -9.45 16.71 4.24
CA LYS A 178 -10.43 17.49 3.48
C LYS A 178 -10.84 16.72 2.23
N GLY A 179 -12.13 16.55 2.01
CA GLY A 179 -12.68 15.82 0.86
C GLY A 179 -14.05 15.19 1.16
N THR A 180 -14.64 14.53 0.17
CA THR A 180 -15.89 13.77 0.34
C THR A 180 -15.59 12.34 0.77
N ALA A 181 -16.48 11.74 1.57
CA ALA A 181 -16.35 10.34 1.97
C ALA A 181 -16.26 9.38 0.78
N ALA A 182 -17.01 9.64 -0.29
CA ALA A 182 -17.00 8.83 -1.51
C ALA A 182 -15.63 8.82 -2.22
N ALA A 183 -14.90 9.95 -2.23
CA ALA A 183 -13.57 10.04 -2.80
C ALA A 183 -12.53 9.29 -1.94
N LEU A 184 -12.67 9.37 -0.61
CA LEU A 184 -11.83 8.65 0.33
C LEU A 184 -12.04 7.12 0.19
N ILE A 185 -13.28 6.65 0.20
CA ILE A 185 -13.64 5.23 0.01
C ILE A 185 -13.04 4.69 -1.29
N LYS A 186 -13.19 5.43 -2.40
CA LYS A 186 -12.61 5.05 -3.69
C LYS A 186 -11.08 4.96 -3.60
N SER A 187 -10.45 5.93 -2.94
CA SER A 187 -8.99 5.95 -2.78
C SER A 187 -8.53 4.74 -1.98
N ILE A 188 -9.17 4.41 -0.85
CA ILE A 188 -8.86 3.25 -0.02
C ILE A 188 -9.01 1.95 -0.81
N ALA A 189 -10.13 1.79 -1.52
CA ALA A 189 -10.41 0.60 -2.30
C ALA A 189 -9.35 0.38 -3.41
N LEU A 190 -8.94 1.45 -4.09
CA LEU A 190 -7.94 1.38 -5.16
C LEU A 190 -6.52 1.15 -4.66
N ASN A 191 -6.13 1.83 -3.58
CA ASN A 191 -4.73 1.92 -3.20
C ASN A 191 -4.33 0.92 -2.11
N ARG A 192 -5.29 0.35 -1.37
CA ARG A 192 -5.09 -0.67 -0.32
C ARG A 192 -3.91 -0.31 0.61
N PHE A 193 -3.91 0.93 1.06
CA PHE A 193 -2.79 1.57 1.71
C PHE A 193 -3.12 1.99 3.13
N THR A 194 -2.08 2.19 3.93
CA THR A 194 -2.22 2.76 5.28
C THR A 194 -2.32 4.28 5.18
N PHE A 195 -3.31 4.87 5.85
CA PHE A 195 -3.53 6.32 5.78
C PHE A 195 -3.83 6.93 7.14
N CYS A 196 -3.60 8.24 7.23
CA CYS A 196 -3.98 9.04 8.37
C CYS A 196 -5.24 9.83 8.00
N ALA A 197 -6.31 9.64 8.77
CA ALA A 197 -7.47 10.50 8.73
C ALA A 197 -7.28 11.58 9.80
N ASP A 198 -6.77 12.74 9.40
CA ASP A 198 -6.57 13.88 10.30
C ASP A 198 -7.76 14.81 10.19
N ASP A 199 -8.15 15.47 11.30
CA ASP A 199 -9.35 16.32 11.34
C ASP A 199 -10.58 15.67 10.65
N LEU A 200 -10.92 14.43 11.02
CA LEU A 200 -12.04 13.66 10.43
C LEU A 200 -13.35 14.46 10.37
N GLU A 201 -13.55 15.40 11.29
CA GLU A 201 -14.69 16.32 11.33
C GLU A 201 -14.77 17.27 10.12
N GLN A 202 -13.70 17.43 9.35
CA GLN A 202 -13.65 18.26 8.14
C GLN A 202 -13.96 17.48 6.85
N ILE A 203 -14.14 16.16 6.94
CA ILE A 203 -14.65 15.38 5.80
C ILE A 203 -16.10 15.76 5.56
N GLN A 204 -16.42 16.08 4.30
CA GLN A 204 -17.79 16.35 3.87
C GLN A 204 -18.55 15.04 3.89
N ILE A 205 -19.44 14.93 4.87
CA ILE A 205 -20.27 13.77 5.10
C ILE A 205 -21.72 14.18 4.86
N GLU A 206 -22.41 13.45 3.98
CA GLU A 206 -23.84 13.65 3.70
C GLU A 206 -24.69 12.87 4.70
N ASP A 207 -24.29 11.61 5.01
CA ASP A 207 -24.84 10.82 6.11
C ASP A 207 -23.72 10.43 7.12
N PRO A 208 -23.66 11.10 8.29
CA PRO A 208 -22.63 10.87 9.31
C PRO A 208 -22.44 9.42 9.75
N LYS A 209 -23.53 8.64 9.79
CA LYS A 209 -23.48 7.27 10.27
C LYS A 209 -23.03 6.32 9.19
N ASP A 210 -23.55 6.48 7.97
CA ASP A 210 -23.28 5.55 6.89
C ASP A 210 -21.95 5.85 6.19
N ASP A 211 -21.62 7.11 5.93
CA ASP A 211 -20.39 7.47 5.21
C ASP A 211 -19.13 7.15 6.02
N LEU A 212 -19.10 7.54 7.30
CA LEU A 212 -17.96 7.25 8.17
C LEU A 212 -17.84 5.74 8.42
N ARG A 213 -18.96 5.04 8.60
CA ARG A 213 -18.96 3.58 8.73
C ARG A 213 -18.42 2.91 7.48
N GLN A 214 -18.77 3.39 6.29
CA GLN A 214 -18.28 2.83 5.04
C GLN A 214 -16.78 3.11 4.84
N VAL A 215 -16.31 4.32 5.16
CA VAL A 215 -14.87 4.64 5.20
C VAL A 215 -14.13 3.65 6.10
N LEU A 216 -14.63 3.45 7.33
CA LEU A 216 -14.04 2.52 8.28
C LEU A 216 -14.08 1.08 7.75
N LEU A 217 -15.25 0.55 7.37
CA LEU A 217 -15.40 -0.83 6.88
C LEU A 217 -14.50 -1.13 5.67
N THR A 218 -14.41 -0.19 4.73
CA THR A 218 -13.53 -0.30 3.55
C THR A 218 -12.07 -0.37 3.96
N SER A 219 -11.67 0.41 4.97
CA SER A 219 -10.29 0.46 5.49
C SER A 219 -9.91 -0.78 6.31
N TYR A 220 -10.88 -1.40 6.99
CA TYR A 220 -10.65 -2.49 7.95
C TYR A 220 -10.87 -3.88 7.35
N LYS A 221 -11.87 -4.08 6.47
CA LYS A 221 -12.16 -5.38 5.85
C LYS A 221 -11.66 -5.45 4.42
N LYS A 222 -10.97 -6.53 4.10
CA LYS A 222 -10.57 -6.87 2.73
C LYS A 222 -11.77 -6.98 1.79
N ASP A 223 -12.77 -7.78 2.16
CA ASP A 223 -13.95 -8.05 1.33
C ASP A 223 -14.75 -6.78 1.00
N SER A 224 -14.85 -5.84 1.95
CA SER A 224 -15.58 -4.58 1.73
C SER A 224 -14.94 -3.73 0.64
N SER A 225 -13.60 -3.64 0.61
CA SER A 225 -12.90 -2.95 -0.48
C SER A 225 -13.11 -3.62 -1.84
N GLN A 226 -13.10 -4.96 -1.88
CA GLN A 226 -13.31 -5.71 -3.10
C GLN A 226 -14.74 -5.50 -3.65
N ASN A 227 -15.75 -5.60 -2.80
CA ASN A 227 -17.15 -5.39 -3.20
C ASN A 227 -17.39 -3.98 -3.77
N ILE A 228 -16.77 -2.95 -3.20
CA ILE A 228 -16.89 -1.56 -3.69
C ILE A 228 -16.32 -1.40 -5.10
N LEU A 229 -15.24 -2.11 -5.42
CA LEU A 229 -14.68 -2.11 -6.77
C LEU A 229 -15.63 -2.83 -7.74
N VAL A 230 -16.13 -4.02 -7.37
CA VAL A 230 -17.11 -4.78 -8.16
C VAL A 230 -18.36 -3.95 -8.47
N GLU A 231 -19.00 -3.36 -7.45
CA GLU A 231 -20.24 -2.59 -7.56
C GLU A 231 -20.10 -1.37 -8.49
N ARG A 232 -18.91 -0.77 -8.54
CA ARG A 232 -18.63 0.42 -9.36
C ARG A 232 -18.17 0.09 -10.78
N GLY A 233 -18.33 -1.16 -11.21
CA GLY A 233 -17.90 -1.62 -12.53
C GLY A 233 -16.39 -1.56 -12.74
N GLN A 234 -15.62 -1.43 -11.65
CA GLN A 234 -14.17 -1.54 -11.69
C GLN A 234 -13.85 -3.04 -11.63
N PRO A 235 -13.17 -3.61 -12.64
CA PRO A 235 -12.88 -5.04 -12.63
C PRO A 235 -12.06 -5.36 -11.39
N THR A 236 -12.45 -6.42 -10.70
CA THR A 236 -11.82 -6.90 -9.47
C THR A 236 -11.22 -8.26 -9.77
N LEU A 237 -10.07 -8.55 -9.17
CA LEU A 237 -9.45 -9.86 -9.28
C LEU A 237 -10.24 -10.84 -8.41
N PHE A 238 -10.73 -11.90 -9.05
CA PHE A 238 -11.15 -13.12 -8.38
C PHE A 238 -9.94 -14.06 -8.30
#